data_AF-A0A848GFJ1-F1
#
_entry.id   AF-A0A848GFJ1-F1
#
_cell.length_a   1.000
_cell.length_b   1.000
_cell.length_c   1.000
_cell.angle_alpha   90.00
_cell.angle_beta   90.00
_cell.angle_gamma   90.00
#
_symmetry.space_group_name_H-M   'P 1'
#
loop_
_entity.id
_entity.type
_entity.pdbx_description
1 polymer ?
#
loop_
_entity_poly.entity_id
_entity_poly.type
_entity_poly.pdbx_seq_one_letter_code
_entity_poly.pdbx_strand_id
1 'polypeptide(L)'
;MFLGPLSLALSGVAVWFAGAFFLIGFLVFIKTTAKKEKRARPIEPVVGAPVRDGLGRVEPAERSSQSVEAEPAASVDRPAAWSLALIRALEWKRFEDVCQQFYEKKGIRSETTPLGPDGGIDIRLFQDESGGPTSIVQCKAWGERLVGVKPVRELLGVMTHEKIGKAFFMTSGGYTDEAKAIAQANRITLIDGAMLLMMIERLPEGERQDLLAFATAGDYATPTCPSCGIKMRAVQGKGGRPDFWGCHHYPRCRQVLGMRRNVEAAASGMAR
;
A
#
# COMPACT_ATOMS: atom_id res chain seq x y z
N MET A 1 13.30 68.34 13.72
CA MET A 1 12.42 67.71 14.72
C MET A 1 11.77 66.49 14.07
N PHE A 2 12.40 65.33 14.29
CA PHE A 2 11.83 64.17 14.98
C PHE A 2 11.00 63.21 14.10
N LEU A 3 11.69 62.50 13.20
CA LEU A 3 11.22 61.23 12.63
C LEU A 3 12.24 60.13 12.95
N GLY A 4 12.14 59.65 14.18
CA GLY A 4 12.93 58.58 14.79
C GLY A 4 12.62 58.66 16.27
N PRO A 5 11.73 57.80 16.82
CA PRO A 5 11.90 56.34 16.83
C PRO A 5 10.56 55.56 16.75
N LEU A 6 10.26 54.91 15.63
CA LEU A 6 9.15 53.91 15.57
C LEU A 6 9.58 52.56 14.99
N SER A 7 10.86 52.42 14.63
CA SER A 7 11.46 51.18 14.11
C SER A 7 11.88 50.18 15.20
N LEU A 8 11.93 50.60 16.48
CA LEU A 8 12.42 49.76 17.58
C LEU A 8 11.35 48.98 18.35
N ALA A 9 10.05 49.20 18.09
CA ALA A 9 8.97 48.52 18.84
C ALA A 9 8.39 47.27 18.14
N LEU A 10 8.68 47.04 16.86
CA LEU A 10 8.16 45.89 16.10
C LEU A 10 9.16 44.73 15.99
N SER A 11 10.43 44.93 16.32
CA SER A 11 11.44 43.86 16.32
C SER A 11 11.37 42.96 17.56
N GLY A 12 10.88 43.48 18.70
CA GLY A 12 10.78 42.72 19.94
C GLY A 12 9.82 41.53 19.83
N VAL A 13 8.62 41.75 19.32
CA VAL A 13 7.56 40.71 19.27
C VAL A 13 7.93 39.55 18.34
N ALA A 14 8.61 39.83 17.21
CA ALA A 14 9.05 38.79 16.28
C ALA A 14 10.12 37.84 16.88
N VAL A 15 11.00 38.36 17.75
CA VAL A 15 12.02 37.56 18.44
C VAL A 15 11.39 36.64 19.49
N TRP A 16 10.30 37.07 20.14
CA TRP A 16 9.57 36.21 21.10
C TRP A 16 8.89 35.02 20.42
N PHE A 17 8.27 35.22 19.25
CA PHE A 17 7.66 34.12 18.50
C PHE A 17 8.71 33.15 17.94
N ALA A 18 9.82 33.66 17.38
CA ALA A 18 10.90 32.80 16.90
C ALA A 18 11.54 31.98 18.04
N GLY A 19 11.74 32.58 19.22
CA GLY A 19 12.27 31.91 20.40
C GLY A 19 11.33 30.82 20.93
N ALA A 20 10.01 31.05 20.94
CA ALA A 20 9.03 30.06 21.37
C ALA A 20 8.95 28.84 20.42
N PHE A 21 9.00 29.07 19.11
CA PHE A 21 9.05 27.97 18.11
C PHE A 21 10.35 27.16 18.20
N PHE A 22 11.49 27.83 18.46
CA PHE A 22 12.76 27.13 18.70
C PHE A 22 12.74 26.29 19.98
N LEU A 23 12.14 26.80 21.07
CA LEU A 23 11.99 26.06 22.33
C LEU A 23 11.09 24.83 22.18
N ILE A 24 9.97 24.94 21.48
CA ILE A 24 9.08 23.80 21.20
C ILE A 24 9.79 22.79 20.29
N GLY A 25 10.47 23.24 19.23
CA GLY A 25 11.27 22.39 18.36
C GLY A 25 12.39 21.65 19.10
N PHE A 26 13.08 22.34 20.02
CA PHE A 26 14.16 21.78 20.84
C PHE A 26 13.64 20.77 21.87
N LEU A 27 12.49 21.03 22.50
CA LEU A 27 11.84 20.08 23.41
C LEU A 27 11.33 18.82 22.70
N VAL A 28 10.82 18.96 21.47
CA VAL A 28 10.47 17.81 20.61
C VAL A 28 11.74 17.03 20.22
N PHE A 29 12.81 17.73 19.84
CA PHE A 29 14.09 17.11 19.49
C PHE A 29 14.70 16.32 20.66
N ILE A 30 14.77 16.90 21.87
CA ILE A 30 15.23 16.20 23.09
C ILE A 30 14.37 14.96 23.39
N LYS A 31 13.04 15.04 23.22
CA LYS A 31 12.17 13.87 23.41
C LYS A 31 12.43 12.78 22.37
N THR A 32 12.78 13.14 21.13
CA THR A 32 13.09 12.16 20.08
C THR A 32 14.47 11.49 20.28
N THR A 33 15.48 12.23 20.74
CA THR A 33 16.80 11.67 21.03
C THR A 33 16.78 10.77 22.26
N ALA A 34 16.09 11.17 23.34
CA ALA A 34 15.92 10.35 24.55
C ALA A 34 15.14 9.04 24.30
N LYS A 35 14.27 8.99 23.28
CA LYS A 35 13.55 7.76 22.88
C LYS A 35 14.46 6.81 22.09
N LYS A 36 15.49 7.32 21.40
CA LYS A 36 16.43 6.54 20.59
C LYS A 36 17.45 5.79 21.45
N GLU A 37 17.86 6.35 22.59
CA GLU A 37 18.79 5.70 23.53
C GLU A 37 18.18 4.54 24.32
N LYS A 38 16.88 4.56 24.62
CA LYS A 38 16.23 3.47 25.37
C LYS A 38 16.10 2.14 24.61
N ARG A 39 16.47 2.09 23.32
CA ARG A 39 16.37 0.88 22.48
C ARG A 39 17.71 0.20 22.18
N ALA A 40 18.82 0.70 22.72
CA ALA A 40 20.11 0.01 22.66
C ALA A 40 20.42 -0.60 24.02
N ARG A 41 20.07 -1.88 24.23
CA ARG A 41 20.70 -2.71 25.27
C ARG A 41 21.79 -3.56 24.61
N PRO A 42 23.02 -3.62 25.17
CA PRO A 42 24.07 -4.49 24.66
C PRO A 42 23.70 -5.97 24.83
N ILE A 43 23.99 -6.77 23.81
CA ILE A 43 23.93 -8.23 23.88
C ILE A 43 25.24 -8.68 24.55
N GLU A 44 25.16 -9.29 25.74
CA GLU A 44 26.30 -9.96 26.37
C GLU A 44 26.63 -11.28 25.64
N PRO A 45 27.92 -11.65 25.51
CA PRO A 45 28.31 -12.91 24.91
C PRO A 45 28.11 -14.05 25.92
N VAL A 46 27.29 -15.03 25.58
CA VAL A 46 27.08 -16.24 26.38
C VAL A 46 28.32 -17.12 26.28
N VAL A 47 29.12 -17.12 27.35
CA VAL A 47 30.22 -18.05 27.59
C VAL A 47 29.64 -19.41 27.98
N GLY A 48 30.11 -20.48 27.33
CA GLY A 48 29.67 -21.85 27.55
C GLY A 48 29.95 -22.38 28.95
N ALA A 49 28.99 -23.14 29.48
CA ALA A 49 29.13 -23.94 30.70
C ALA A 49 29.15 -25.44 30.34
N PRO A 50 29.78 -26.29 31.16
CA PRO A 50 30.27 -27.60 30.74
C PRO A 50 29.20 -28.69 30.73
N VAL A 51 29.40 -29.64 29.81
CA VAL A 51 28.67 -30.88 29.65
C VAL A 51 28.70 -31.68 30.95
N ARG A 52 27.52 -32.01 31.49
CA ARG A 52 27.36 -33.04 32.51
C ARG A 52 26.66 -34.24 31.92
N ASP A 53 27.39 -35.34 31.93
CA ASP A 53 27.00 -36.69 31.56
C ASP A 53 25.86 -37.17 32.47
N GLY A 54 24.82 -37.74 31.87
CA GLY A 54 23.56 -38.04 32.52
C GLY A 54 22.80 -39.10 31.74
N LEU A 55 23.34 -40.33 31.75
CA LEU A 55 22.69 -41.55 31.29
C LEU A 55 21.34 -41.74 31.99
N GLY A 56 20.26 -41.38 31.28
CA GLY A 56 18.88 -41.70 31.62
C GLY A 56 18.22 -42.39 30.43
N ARG A 57 18.13 -43.72 30.49
CA ARG A 57 17.40 -44.57 29.54
C ARG A 57 15.90 -44.26 29.65
N VAL A 58 15.28 -43.83 28.54
CA VAL A 58 13.82 -43.78 28.38
C VAL A 58 13.45 -44.53 27.10
N GLU A 59 12.57 -45.52 27.24
CA GLU A 59 12.08 -46.40 26.18
C GLU A 59 11.24 -45.67 25.11
N PRO A 60 11.11 -46.23 23.90
CA PRO A 60 10.43 -45.58 22.79
C PRO A 60 8.91 -45.84 22.84
N ALA A 61 8.13 -44.78 23.03
CA ALA A 61 6.69 -44.82 22.82
C ALA A 61 6.35 -44.54 21.36
N GLU A 62 6.06 -45.61 20.61
CA GLU A 62 5.41 -45.57 19.31
C GLU A 62 4.05 -44.85 19.41
N ARG A 63 3.85 -43.79 18.63
CA ARG A 63 2.52 -43.25 18.37
C ARG A 63 2.41 -42.61 16.99
N SER A 64 2.04 -43.47 16.04
CA SER A 64 1.04 -43.26 14.99
C SER A 64 1.14 -41.98 14.17
N SER A 65 1.77 -42.13 13.01
CA SER A 65 1.54 -41.34 11.79
C SER A 65 0.05 -41.33 11.46
N GLN A 66 -0.61 -40.18 11.56
CA GLN A 66 -1.89 -39.95 10.90
C GLN A 66 -1.63 -39.01 9.73
N SER A 67 -1.64 -39.60 8.54
CA SER A 67 -1.73 -38.92 7.26
C SER A 67 -3.02 -38.12 7.23
N VAL A 68 -2.90 -36.79 7.22
CA VAL A 68 -4.01 -35.89 6.95
C VAL A 68 -4.24 -35.97 5.44
N GLU A 69 -5.22 -36.77 5.03
CA GLU A 69 -5.74 -36.75 3.67
C GLU A 69 -6.34 -35.37 3.42
N ALA A 70 -5.67 -34.59 2.58
CA ALA A 70 -6.15 -33.29 2.16
C ALA A 70 -7.41 -33.48 1.31
N GLU A 71 -8.55 -33.01 1.80
CA GLU A 71 -9.74 -32.84 0.98
C GLU A 71 -9.39 -32.00 -0.27
N PRO A 72 -9.85 -32.40 -1.47
CA PRO A 72 -9.56 -31.66 -2.69
C PRO A 72 -10.26 -30.30 -2.60
N ALA A 73 -9.46 -29.24 -2.46
CA ALA A 73 -9.94 -27.88 -2.55
C ALA A 73 -10.71 -27.73 -3.87
N ALA A 74 -12.00 -27.36 -3.75
CA ALA A 74 -12.85 -27.03 -4.88
C ALA A 74 -12.06 -26.17 -5.88
N SER A 75 -11.98 -26.61 -7.14
CA SER A 75 -11.25 -25.93 -8.19
C SER A 75 -11.89 -24.56 -8.41
N VAL A 76 -11.33 -23.52 -7.79
CA VAL A 76 -11.62 -22.13 -8.13
C VAL A 76 -11.24 -21.98 -9.59
N ASP A 77 -12.23 -21.75 -10.46
CA ASP A 77 -11.99 -21.44 -11.88
C ASP A 77 -11.04 -20.24 -11.94
N ARG A 78 -9.76 -20.53 -12.19
CA ARG A 78 -8.77 -19.47 -12.35
C ARG A 78 -8.93 -18.91 -13.75
N PRO A 79 -8.99 -17.57 -13.91
CA PRO A 79 -9.05 -16.95 -15.21
C PRO A 79 -7.92 -17.45 -16.12
N ALA A 80 -8.28 -17.93 -17.32
CA ALA A 80 -7.30 -18.42 -18.31
C ALA A 80 -6.64 -17.29 -19.11
N ALA A 81 -7.17 -16.08 -19.06
CA ALA A 81 -6.66 -14.92 -19.78
C ALA A 81 -6.87 -13.62 -18.99
N TRP A 82 -6.11 -12.59 -19.34
CA TRP A 82 -6.34 -11.24 -18.89
C TRP A 82 -7.67 -10.70 -19.42
N SER A 83 -8.39 -9.98 -18.57
CA SER A 83 -9.60 -9.26 -18.94
C SER A 83 -9.76 -8.04 -18.06
N LEU A 84 -10.58 -7.09 -18.50
CA LEU A 84 -10.91 -5.90 -17.70
C LEU A 84 -11.63 -6.30 -16.41
N ALA A 85 -12.46 -7.35 -16.46
CA ALA A 85 -13.14 -7.90 -15.29
C ALA A 85 -12.13 -8.41 -14.26
N LEU A 86 -11.09 -9.13 -14.69
CA LEU A 86 -10.01 -9.59 -13.80
C LEU A 86 -9.29 -8.40 -13.15
N ILE A 87 -8.87 -7.41 -13.92
CA ILE A 87 -8.21 -6.20 -13.39
C ILE A 87 -9.06 -5.49 -12.33
N ARG A 88 -10.38 -5.40 -12.57
CA ARG A 88 -11.35 -4.81 -11.63
C ARG A 88 -11.58 -5.68 -10.40
N ALA A 89 -11.44 -7.00 -10.51
CA ALA A 89 -11.60 -7.94 -9.42
C ALA A 89 -10.40 -7.96 -8.46
N LEU A 90 -9.21 -7.58 -8.91
CA LEU A 90 -8.03 -7.52 -8.04
C LEU A 90 -8.29 -6.61 -6.83
N GLU A 91 -7.95 -7.13 -5.66
CA GLU A 91 -7.89 -6.34 -4.44
C GLU A 91 -6.73 -5.33 -4.48
N TRP A 92 -6.76 -4.33 -3.60
CA TRP A 92 -5.87 -3.17 -3.71
C TRP A 92 -4.39 -3.53 -3.66
N LYS A 93 -3.97 -4.43 -2.76
CA LYS A 93 -2.57 -4.78 -2.61
C LYS A 93 -2.09 -5.65 -3.76
N ARG A 94 -2.89 -6.64 -4.18
CA ARG A 94 -2.63 -7.44 -5.37
C ARG A 94 -2.51 -6.58 -6.64
N PHE A 95 -3.36 -5.56 -6.79
CA PHE A 95 -3.31 -4.65 -7.93
C PHE A 95 -2.00 -3.83 -7.95
N GLU A 96 -1.55 -3.31 -6.79
CA GLU A 96 -0.24 -2.66 -6.66
C GLU A 96 0.90 -3.60 -7.06
N ASP A 97 0.89 -4.84 -6.55
CA ASP A 97 1.91 -5.84 -6.86
C ASP A 97 1.94 -6.20 -8.36
N VAL A 98 0.77 -6.31 -8.99
CA VAL A 98 0.66 -6.55 -10.44
C VAL A 98 1.20 -5.36 -11.23
N CYS A 99 0.92 -4.12 -10.79
CA CYS A 99 1.45 -2.93 -11.45
C CYS A 99 2.97 -2.85 -11.34
N GLN A 100 3.55 -3.20 -10.19
CA GLN A 100 5.00 -3.30 -10.01
C GLN A 100 5.60 -4.35 -10.95
N GLN A 101 5.11 -5.58 -10.87
CA GLN A 101 5.58 -6.70 -11.69
C GLN A 101 5.46 -6.40 -13.20
N PHE A 102 4.43 -5.67 -13.61
CA PHE A 102 4.31 -5.19 -14.99
C PHE A 102 5.50 -4.31 -15.41
N TYR A 103 5.96 -3.38 -14.56
CA TYR A 103 7.13 -2.55 -14.85
C TYR A 103 8.42 -3.38 -14.87
N GLU A 104 8.59 -4.32 -13.95
CA GLU A 104 9.75 -5.22 -13.92
C GLU A 104 9.83 -6.05 -15.21
N LYS A 105 8.70 -6.58 -15.69
CA LYS A 105 8.60 -7.30 -16.97
C LYS A 105 8.84 -6.41 -18.19
N LYS A 106 8.70 -5.09 -18.06
CA LYS A 106 9.12 -4.11 -19.07
C LYS A 106 10.61 -3.75 -18.97
N GLY A 107 11.36 -4.39 -18.08
CA GLY A 107 12.78 -4.11 -17.84
C GLY A 107 13.03 -2.84 -17.04
N ILE A 108 12.01 -2.31 -16.34
CA ILE A 108 12.12 -1.11 -15.52
C ILE A 108 12.30 -1.55 -14.07
N ARG A 109 13.43 -1.14 -13.45
CA ARG A 109 13.64 -1.37 -12.03
C ARG A 109 12.57 -0.64 -11.22
N SER A 110 11.95 -1.36 -10.28
CA SER A 110 10.89 -0.82 -9.44
C SER A 110 10.99 -1.29 -7.99
N GLU A 111 10.52 -0.48 -7.05
CA GLU A 111 10.48 -0.79 -5.62
C GLU A 111 9.12 -0.39 -5.03
N THR A 112 8.47 -1.27 -4.28
CA THR A 112 7.22 -0.98 -3.56
C THR A 112 7.46 -0.31 -2.21
N THR A 113 6.50 0.49 -1.76
CA THR A 113 6.46 0.96 -0.38
C THR A 113 5.97 -0.14 0.58
N PRO A 114 6.46 -0.18 1.83
CA PRO A 114 5.92 -1.07 2.85
C PRO A 114 4.46 -0.73 3.17
N LEU A 115 3.65 -1.71 3.56
CA LEU A 115 2.24 -1.48 3.96
C LEU A 115 2.10 -0.34 4.98
N GLY A 116 1.30 0.68 4.64
CA GLY A 116 0.97 1.75 5.57
C GLY A 116 0.37 2.99 4.89
N PRO A 117 0.28 4.11 5.62
CA PRO A 117 0.01 5.41 5.03
C PRO A 117 1.28 5.88 4.29
N ASP A 118 1.44 5.43 3.05
CA ASP A 118 2.70 5.54 2.29
C ASP A 118 2.89 6.92 1.63
N GLY A 119 2.23 7.93 2.19
CA GLY A 119 2.17 9.27 1.60
C GLY A 119 1.46 9.32 0.24
N GLY A 120 1.00 8.19 -0.31
CA GLY A 120 0.36 8.10 -1.62
C GLY A 120 1.28 7.62 -2.75
N ILE A 121 2.47 7.10 -2.44
CA ILE A 121 3.35 6.43 -3.40
C ILE A 121 3.24 4.93 -3.16
N ASP A 122 2.94 4.16 -4.18
CA ASP A 122 2.86 2.70 -4.06
C ASP A 122 4.08 2.04 -4.73
N ILE A 123 4.62 2.65 -5.80
CA ILE A 123 5.80 2.15 -6.52
C ILE A 123 6.75 3.31 -6.87
N ARG A 124 8.05 3.07 -6.73
CA ARG A 124 9.14 3.94 -7.20
C ARG A 124 9.83 3.32 -8.41
N LEU A 125 10.02 4.09 -9.48
CA LEU A 125 10.65 3.61 -10.71
C LEU A 125 12.03 4.23 -10.90
N PHE A 126 12.99 3.42 -11.32
CA PHE A 126 14.39 3.80 -11.52
C PHE A 126 14.74 3.52 -12.98
N GLN A 127 14.84 4.59 -13.78
CA GLN A 127 15.02 4.50 -15.23
C GLN A 127 16.34 5.12 -15.71
N ASP A 128 17.15 5.65 -14.79
CA ASP A 128 18.45 6.25 -15.08
C ASP A 128 19.50 5.88 -14.01
N GLU A 129 20.73 6.38 -14.20
CA GLU A 129 21.88 6.12 -13.33
C GLU A 129 21.99 7.12 -12.16
N SER A 130 20.98 7.97 -11.93
CA SER A 130 21.03 9.01 -10.88
C SER A 130 21.04 8.44 -9.46
N GLY A 131 20.68 7.16 -9.30
CA GLY A 131 20.56 6.47 -8.01
C GLY A 131 19.27 6.81 -7.25
N GLY A 132 18.46 7.76 -7.73
CA GLY A 132 17.18 8.13 -7.14
C GLY A 132 15.96 7.68 -7.97
N PRO A 133 14.75 7.73 -7.39
CA PRO A 133 13.53 7.44 -8.13
C PRO A 133 13.27 8.52 -9.20
N THR A 134 13.22 8.09 -10.45
CA THR A 134 12.95 8.94 -11.62
C THR A 134 11.47 9.30 -11.77
N SER A 135 10.60 8.42 -11.28
CA SER A 135 9.15 8.61 -11.26
C SER A 135 8.50 7.80 -10.15
N ILE A 136 7.29 8.21 -9.78
CA ILE A 136 6.45 7.53 -8.78
C ILE A 136 5.15 7.05 -9.40
N VAL A 137 4.59 5.99 -8.83
CA VAL A 137 3.32 5.43 -9.25
C VAL A 137 2.37 5.42 -8.05
N GLN A 138 1.15 5.88 -8.28
CA GLN A 138 0.02 5.65 -7.38
C GLN A 138 -1.01 4.74 -8.04
N CYS A 139 -1.46 3.75 -7.31
CA CYS A 139 -2.43 2.75 -7.69
C CYS A 139 -3.75 2.97 -6.95
N LYS A 140 -4.88 2.79 -7.64
CA LYS A 140 -6.22 2.74 -7.01
C LYS A 140 -7.05 1.62 -7.63
N ALA A 141 -7.23 0.54 -6.86
CA ALA A 141 -8.14 -0.55 -7.24
C ALA A 141 -9.56 -0.29 -6.71
N TRP A 142 -10.34 0.54 -7.39
CA TRP A 142 -11.71 0.87 -6.98
C TRP A 142 -12.79 0.15 -7.80
N GLY A 143 -12.40 -0.89 -8.53
CA GLY A 143 -13.29 -1.59 -9.45
C GLY A 143 -13.68 -0.65 -10.59
N GLU A 144 -14.98 -0.49 -10.83
CA GLU A 144 -15.49 0.34 -11.93
C GLU A 144 -15.57 1.83 -11.62
N ARG A 145 -15.39 2.20 -10.34
CA ARG A 145 -15.55 3.59 -9.90
C ARG A 145 -14.50 4.49 -10.53
N LEU A 146 -14.94 5.64 -11.05
CA LEU A 146 -14.06 6.67 -11.57
C LEU A 146 -13.26 7.36 -10.45
N VAL A 147 -11.97 7.57 -10.72
CA VAL A 147 -11.09 8.43 -9.93
C VAL A 147 -11.36 9.88 -10.30
N GLY A 148 -11.72 10.67 -9.29
CA GLY A 148 -11.93 12.12 -9.43
C GLY A 148 -10.67 12.94 -9.16
N VAL A 149 -10.87 14.25 -9.06
CA VAL A 149 -9.80 15.25 -8.89
C VAL A 149 -8.94 15.06 -7.64
N LYS A 150 -9.56 14.71 -6.51
CA LYS A 150 -8.89 14.72 -5.20
C LYS A 150 -7.64 13.82 -5.16
N PRO A 151 -7.70 12.52 -5.49
CA PRO A 151 -6.51 11.66 -5.52
C PRO A 151 -5.40 12.16 -6.45
N VAL A 152 -5.76 12.69 -7.63
CA VAL A 152 -4.78 13.22 -8.59
C VAL A 152 -4.05 14.44 -8.01
N ARG A 153 -4.75 15.33 -7.30
CA ARG A 153 -4.12 16.46 -6.59
C ARG A 153 -3.26 16.02 -5.40
N GLU A 154 -3.67 14.97 -4.69
CA GLU A 154 -2.86 14.38 -3.62
C GLU A 154 -1.53 13.88 -4.18
N LEU A 155 -1.55 13.14 -5.31
CA LEU A 155 -0.33 12.71 -6.00
C LEU A 155 0.54 13.89 -6.46
N LEU A 156 -0.05 14.98 -6.95
CA LEU A 156 0.70 16.20 -7.29
C LEU A 156 1.41 16.81 -6.06
N GLY A 157 0.76 16.81 -4.91
CA GLY A 157 1.39 17.23 -3.65
C GLY A 157 2.59 16.37 -3.29
N VAL A 158 2.48 15.05 -3.49
CA VAL A 158 3.57 14.09 -3.28
C VAL A 158 4.73 14.34 -4.24
N MET A 159 4.46 14.51 -5.54
CA MET A 159 5.48 14.86 -6.54
C MET A 159 6.28 16.10 -6.12
N THR A 160 5.58 17.11 -5.60
CA THR A 160 6.19 18.36 -5.13
C THR A 160 7.07 18.13 -3.90
N HIS A 161 6.59 17.36 -2.92
CA HIS A 161 7.33 17.03 -1.70
C HIS A 161 8.60 16.20 -2.00
N GLU A 162 8.48 15.18 -2.84
CA GLU A 162 9.58 14.29 -3.22
C GLU A 162 10.53 14.89 -4.25
N LYS A 163 10.17 16.05 -4.84
CA LYS A 163 10.90 16.70 -5.95
C LYS A 163 11.02 15.80 -7.19
N ILE A 164 9.97 15.03 -7.49
CA ILE A 164 9.91 14.12 -8.63
C ILE A 164 9.02 14.71 -9.72
N GLY A 165 9.58 14.93 -10.91
CA GLY A 165 8.93 15.66 -12.00
C GLY A 165 7.95 14.87 -12.86
N LYS A 166 7.83 13.55 -12.64
CA LYS A 166 6.98 12.64 -13.43
C LYS A 166 6.30 11.62 -12.52
N ALA A 167 5.00 11.40 -12.74
CA ALA A 167 4.28 10.36 -12.05
C ALA A 167 3.34 9.59 -12.98
N PHE A 168 2.99 8.38 -12.55
CA PHE A 168 1.97 7.55 -13.14
C PHE A 168 0.84 7.36 -12.13
N PHE A 169 -0.39 7.49 -12.58
CA PHE A 169 -1.56 7.10 -11.80
C PHE A 169 -2.16 5.90 -12.50
N MET A 170 -2.25 4.77 -11.81
CA MET A 170 -2.83 3.53 -12.32
C MET A 170 -4.13 3.23 -11.58
N THR A 171 -5.20 2.88 -12.29
CA THR A 171 -6.46 2.47 -11.66
C THR A 171 -7.09 1.29 -12.39
N SER A 172 -7.82 0.45 -11.66
CA SER A 172 -8.61 -0.62 -12.28
C SER A 172 -9.89 -0.14 -12.96
N GLY A 173 -10.32 1.09 -12.62
CA GLY A 173 -11.51 1.74 -13.18
C GLY A 173 -11.16 2.69 -14.30
N GLY A 174 -11.58 3.95 -14.16
CA GLY A 174 -11.27 5.04 -15.08
C GLY A 174 -11.16 6.37 -14.34
N TYR A 175 -11.17 7.48 -15.08
CA TYR A 175 -11.01 8.83 -14.56
C TYR A 175 -12.15 9.74 -14.98
N THR A 176 -12.53 10.70 -14.14
CA THR A 176 -13.39 11.82 -14.57
C THR A 176 -12.61 12.78 -15.47
N ASP A 177 -13.31 13.55 -16.29
CA ASP A 177 -12.65 14.45 -17.25
C ASP A 177 -11.87 15.58 -16.56
N GLU A 178 -12.33 16.02 -15.39
CA GLU A 178 -11.61 17.00 -14.58
C GLU A 178 -10.30 16.42 -14.02
N ALA A 179 -10.31 15.13 -13.66
CA ALA A 179 -9.10 14.44 -13.21
C ALA A 179 -8.08 14.32 -14.35
N LYS A 180 -8.54 14.01 -15.58
CA LYS A 180 -7.70 13.98 -16.79
C LYS A 180 -7.07 15.35 -17.08
N ALA A 181 -7.87 16.42 -17.01
CA ALA A 181 -7.38 17.78 -17.24
C ALA A 181 -6.26 18.19 -16.27
N ILE A 182 -6.41 17.86 -14.98
CA ILE A 182 -5.37 18.13 -13.97
C ILE A 182 -4.12 17.30 -14.24
N ALA A 183 -4.27 16.01 -14.55
CA ALA A 183 -3.13 15.14 -14.79
C ALA A 183 -2.28 15.59 -15.98
N GLN A 184 -2.94 15.95 -17.10
CA GLN A 184 -2.30 16.46 -18.31
C GLN A 184 -1.48 17.73 -18.03
N ALA A 185 -2.02 18.65 -17.23
CA ALA A 185 -1.33 19.89 -16.89
C ALA A 185 -0.10 19.69 -15.99
N ASN A 186 0.02 18.55 -15.31
CA ASN A 186 0.99 18.33 -14.23
C ASN A 186 1.94 17.14 -14.44
N ARG A 187 2.12 16.68 -15.70
CA ARG A 187 3.00 15.54 -16.05
C ARG A 187 2.66 14.25 -15.28
N ILE A 188 1.38 14.05 -15.00
CA ILE A 188 0.86 12.79 -14.46
C ILE A 188 0.30 11.99 -15.62
N THR A 189 0.88 10.83 -15.89
CA THR A 189 0.37 9.90 -16.89
C THR A 189 -0.72 9.03 -16.27
N LEU A 190 -1.93 9.07 -16.83
CA LEU A 190 -3.05 8.26 -16.37
C LEU A 190 -3.09 6.93 -17.13
N ILE A 191 -3.22 5.83 -16.39
CA ILE A 191 -3.37 4.47 -16.92
C ILE A 191 -4.61 3.87 -16.27
N ASP A 192 -5.71 3.85 -17.01
CA ASP A 192 -6.95 3.21 -16.57
C ASP A 192 -6.92 1.69 -16.80
N GLY A 193 -7.98 0.99 -16.37
CA GLY A 193 -8.01 -0.47 -16.45
C GLY A 193 -7.95 -1.00 -17.88
N ALA A 194 -8.54 -0.27 -18.83
CA ALA A 194 -8.52 -0.65 -20.24
C ALA A 194 -7.13 -0.44 -20.86
N MET A 195 -6.49 0.69 -20.56
CA MET A 195 -5.13 0.97 -20.97
C MET A 195 -4.13 -0.04 -20.38
N LEU A 196 -4.29 -0.38 -19.10
CA LEU A 196 -3.46 -1.40 -18.45
C LEU A 196 -3.62 -2.77 -19.12
N LEU A 197 -4.85 -3.19 -19.41
CA LEU A 197 -5.11 -4.44 -20.15
C LEU A 197 -4.37 -4.44 -21.50
N MET A 198 -4.54 -3.39 -22.29
CA MET A 198 -3.88 -3.24 -23.58
C MET A 198 -2.33 -3.22 -23.48
N MET A 199 -1.79 -2.72 -22.37
CA MET A 199 -0.35 -2.71 -22.11
C MET A 199 0.18 -4.10 -21.73
N ILE A 200 -0.60 -4.86 -20.94
CA ILE A 200 -0.31 -6.25 -20.56
C ILE A 200 -0.39 -7.17 -21.77
N GLU A 201 -1.40 -7.01 -22.63
CA GLU A 201 -1.57 -7.83 -23.84
C GLU A 201 -0.40 -7.70 -24.83
N ARG A 202 0.34 -6.58 -24.77
CA ARG A 202 1.56 -6.32 -25.55
C ARG A 202 2.84 -6.85 -24.91
N LEU A 203 2.78 -7.49 -23.75
CA LEU A 203 3.93 -8.24 -23.22
C LEU A 203 4.17 -9.49 -24.08
N PRO A 204 5.41 -10.00 -24.14
CA PRO A 204 5.68 -11.33 -24.68
C PRO A 204 4.80 -12.39 -24.00
N GLU A 205 4.41 -13.44 -24.73
CA GLU A 205 3.45 -14.44 -24.24
C GLU A 205 3.83 -15.01 -22.87
N GLY A 206 5.10 -15.43 -22.70
CA GLY A 206 5.58 -15.97 -21.43
C GLY A 206 5.44 -14.96 -20.28
N GLU A 207 5.87 -13.72 -20.49
CA GLU A 207 5.77 -12.65 -19.49
C GLU A 207 4.31 -12.36 -19.10
N ARG A 208 3.41 -12.39 -20.09
CA ARG A 208 1.96 -12.19 -19.90
C ARG A 208 1.33 -13.31 -19.10
N GLN A 209 1.68 -14.56 -19.38
CA GLN A 209 1.21 -15.74 -18.66
C GLN A 209 1.75 -15.78 -17.22
N ASP A 210 3.02 -15.48 -17.04
CA ASP A 210 3.64 -15.39 -15.71
C ASP A 210 2.97 -14.32 -14.84
N LEU A 211 2.69 -13.14 -15.43
CA LEU A 211 1.98 -12.08 -14.73
C LEU A 211 0.55 -12.52 -14.38
N LEU A 212 -0.14 -13.26 -15.26
CA LEU A 212 -1.48 -13.78 -15.00
C LEU A 212 -1.47 -14.79 -13.84
N ALA A 213 -0.51 -15.72 -13.86
CA ALA A 213 -0.33 -16.70 -12.81
C ALA A 213 -0.04 -16.03 -11.46
N PHE A 214 0.79 -14.99 -11.45
CA PHE A 214 1.05 -14.17 -10.27
C PHE A 214 -0.21 -13.45 -9.77
N ALA A 215 -0.94 -12.79 -10.68
CA ALA A 215 -2.14 -12.02 -10.35
C ALA A 215 -3.24 -12.88 -9.74
N THR A 216 -3.37 -14.12 -10.21
CA THR A 216 -4.41 -15.07 -9.82
C THR A 216 -3.93 -16.08 -8.77
N ALA A 217 -2.73 -15.91 -8.20
CA ALA A 217 -2.21 -16.78 -7.15
C ALA A 217 -2.95 -16.57 -5.82
N GLY A 218 -3.53 -17.66 -5.30
CA GLY A 218 -4.26 -17.67 -4.04
C GLY A 218 -5.50 -16.78 -4.05
N ASP A 219 -5.83 -16.19 -2.90
CA ASP A 219 -6.94 -15.24 -2.79
C ASP A 219 -6.52 -13.85 -3.29
N TYR A 220 -6.94 -13.50 -4.50
CA TYR A 220 -6.66 -12.22 -5.14
C TYR A 220 -7.79 -11.19 -5.02
N ALA A 221 -8.94 -11.57 -4.47
CA ALA A 221 -10.16 -10.75 -4.46
C ALA A 221 -10.51 -10.21 -3.07
N THR A 222 -10.19 -10.96 -2.01
CA THR A 222 -10.38 -10.48 -0.64
C THR A 222 -9.35 -9.41 -0.31
N PRO A 223 -9.76 -8.23 0.20
CA PRO A 223 -8.83 -7.17 0.55
C PRO A 223 -7.79 -7.58 1.57
N THR A 224 -6.57 -7.12 1.35
CA THR A 224 -5.49 -7.19 2.32
C THR A 224 -5.64 -6.08 3.36
N CYS A 225 -5.34 -6.34 4.63
CA CYS A 225 -5.42 -5.32 5.68
C CYS A 225 -4.27 -4.32 5.52
N PRO A 226 -4.53 -3.01 5.37
CA PRO A 226 -3.49 -2.00 5.10
C PRO A 226 -2.53 -1.78 6.29
N SER A 227 -2.85 -2.31 7.47
CA SER A 227 -2.01 -2.16 8.65
C SER A 227 -1.19 -3.40 9.00
N CYS A 228 -1.59 -4.60 8.60
CA CYS A 228 -0.92 -5.83 9.03
C CYS A 228 -0.80 -6.91 7.96
N GLY A 229 -1.28 -6.68 6.74
CA GLY A 229 -0.98 -7.52 5.59
C GLY A 229 -1.75 -8.83 5.47
N ILE A 230 -2.60 -9.18 6.43
CA ILE A 230 -3.45 -10.38 6.32
C ILE A 230 -4.72 -10.08 5.53
N LYS A 231 -5.31 -11.11 4.90
CA LYS A 231 -6.65 -11.01 4.32
C LYS A 231 -7.68 -10.60 5.37
N MET A 232 -8.67 -9.83 4.95
CA MET A 232 -9.74 -9.31 5.80
C MET A 232 -10.96 -10.23 5.78
N ARG A 233 -11.78 -10.19 6.82
CA ARG A 233 -13.07 -10.91 6.86
C ARG A 233 -14.23 -9.99 6.50
N ALA A 234 -15.23 -10.55 5.84
CA ALA A 234 -16.53 -9.92 5.69
C ALA A 234 -17.20 -9.73 7.06
N VAL A 235 -17.73 -8.54 7.32
CA VAL A 235 -18.49 -8.22 8.53
C VAL A 235 -19.81 -7.59 8.11
N GLN A 236 -20.90 -8.20 8.56
CA GLN A 236 -22.25 -7.68 8.31
C GLN A 236 -22.46 -6.37 9.09
N GLY A 237 -22.97 -5.37 8.39
CA GLY A 237 -23.41 -4.12 8.99
C GLY A 237 -24.64 -4.33 9.86
N LYS A 238 -24.76 -3.57 10.96
CA LYS A 238 -25.94 -3.58 11.84
C LYS A 238 -26.71 -2.26 11.71
N GLY A 239 -28.03 -2.32 11.87
CA GLY A 239 -28.89 -1.13 11.91
C GLY A 239 -28.87 -0.32 10.60
N GLY A 240 -28.95 -0.99 9.46
CA GLY A 240 -28.98 -0.35 8.13
C GLY A 240 -27.61 0.16 7.63
N ARG A 241 -26.53 -0.04 8.39
CA ARG A 241 -25.17 0.25 7.92
C ARG A 241 -24.74 -0.80 6.88
N PRO A 242 -23.95 -0.41 5.85
CA PRO A 242 -23.45 -1.36 4.87
C PRO A 242 -22.45 -2.34 5.49
N ASP A 243 -22.33 -3.51 4.85
CA ASP A 243 -21.29 -4.48 5.15
C ASP A 243 -19.89 -3.90 4.87
N PHE A 244 -18.90 -4.39 5.61
CA PHE A 244 -17.53 -3.90 5.54
C PHE A 244 -16.53 -5.03 5.75
N TRP A 245 -15.29 -4.79 5.35
CA TRP A 245 -14.16 -5.66 5.62
C TRP A 245 -13.55 -5.29 6.97
N GLY A 246 -13.41 -6.26 7.87
CA GLY A 246 -12.71 -6.11 9.15
C GLY A 246 -11.45 -6.94 9.23
N CYS A 247 -10.44 -6.48 9.97
CA CYS A 247 -9.22 -7.27 10.20
C CYS A 247 -9.50 -8.50 11.09
N HIS A 248 -8.95 -9.68 10.75
CA HIS A 248 -9.05 -10.87 11.61
C HIS A 248 -8.35 -10.70 12.96
N HIS A 249 -7.32 -9.86 13.05
CA HIS A 249 -6.59 -9.58 14.29
C HIS A 249 -7.32 -8.63 15.25
N TYR A 250 -8.58 -8.26 14.99
CA TYR A 250 -9.38 -7.51 15.96
C TYR A 250 -9.42 -8.25 17.31
N PRO A 251 -9.22 -7.57 18.46
CA PRO A 251 -9.16 -6.11 18.65
C PRO A 251 -7.76 -5.48 18.51
N ARG A 252 -6.70 -6.26 18.28
CA ARG A 252 -5.30 -5.76 18.17
C ARG A 252 -5.07 -4.92 16.91
N CYS A 253 -5.79 -5.21 15.82
CA CYS A 253 -5.84 -4.38 14.63
C CYS A 253 -7.30 -3.99 14.35
N ARG A 254 -7.58 -2.68 14.30
CA ARG A 254 -8.94 -2.12 14.16
C ARG A 254 -9.24 -1.59 12.76
N GLN A 255 -8.41 -1.93 11.77
CA GLN A 255 -8.62 -1.48 10.40
C GLN A 255 -9.92 -2.04 9.82
N VAL A 256 -10.61 -1.18 9.07
CA VAL A 256 -11.83 -1.49 8.33
C VAL A 256 -11.74 -0.91 6.92
N LEU A 257 -12.30 -1.61 5.94
CA LEU A 257 -12.48 -1.11 4.58
C LEU A 257 -13.93 -1.25 4.15
N GLY A 258 -14.45 -0.31 3.36
CA GLY A 258 -15.79 -0.46 2.78
C GLY A 258 -15.82 -1.62 1.77
N MET A 259 -16.92 -2.38 1.73
CA MET A 259 -17.13 -3.34 0.64
C MET A 259 -17.43 -2.60 -0.66
N ARG A 260 -16.82 -3.07 -1.76
CA ARG A 260 -17.21 -2.63 -3.10
C ARG A 260 -18.65 -3.10 -3.32
N ARG A 261 -19.55 -2.19 -3.73
CA ARG A 261 -20.89 -2.61 -4.15
C ARG A 261 -20.74 -3.32 -5.49
N ASN A 262 -21.08 -4.60 -5.54
CA ASN A 262 -21.23 -5.29 -6.83
C ASN A 262 -22.40 -4.63 -7.57
N VAL A 263 -22.11 -4.00 -8.71
CA VAL A 263 -23.11 -3.30 -9.53
C VAL A 263 -24.20 -4.28 -9.99
N GLU A 264 -23.85 -5.54 -10.23
CA GLU A 264 -24.79 -6.61 -10.60
C GLU A 264 -25.75 -7.01 -9.46
N ALA A 265 -25.26 -7.09 -8.21
CA ALA A 265 -26.11 -7.42 -7.06
C ALA A 265 -27.09 -6.30 -6.71
N ALA A 266 -26.73 -5.03 -6.98
CA ALA A 266 -27.61 -3.88 -6.77
C ALA A 266 -28.78 -3.85 -7.76
N ALA A 267 -28.58 -4.33 -9.00
CA ALA A 267 -29.64 -4.43 -10.00
C ALA A 267 -30.68 -5.53 -9.67
N SER A 268 -30.25 -6.67 -9.13
CA SER A 268 -31.18 -7.73 -8.68
C SER A 268 -31.94 -7.39 -7.39
N GLY A 269 -31.43 -6.48 -6.57
CA GLY A 269 -32.09 -6.05 -5.33
C GLY A 269 -33.21 -5.02 -5.52
N MET A 270 -33.33 -4.42 -6.71
CA MET A 270 -34.35 -3.41 -7.03
C MET A 270 -35.59 -3.98 -7.72
N ALA A 271 -35.60 -5.30 -7.95
CA ALA A 271 -36.70 -6.06 -8.54
C ALA A 271 -37.52 -6.86 -7.50
N ARG A 272 -37.46 -6.49 -6.21
CA ARG A 272 -38.27 -7.08 -5.13
C ARG A 272 -39.05 -6.01 -4.38
#